data_AF-A0A9R0X5E3-F1
#
_entry.id   AF-A0A9R0X5E3-F1
#
_cell.length_a   1.000
_cell.length_b   1.000
_cell.length_c   1.000
_cell.angle_alpha   90.00
_cell.angle_beta   90.00
_cell.angle_gamma   90.00
#
_symmetry.space_group_name_H-M   'P 1'
#
loop_
_entity.id
_entity.type
_entity.pdbx_description
1 polymer ?
#
loop_
_entity_poly.entity_id
_entity_poly.type
_entity_poly.pdbx_seq_one_letter_code
_entity_poly.pdbx_strand_id
1 'polypeptide(L)'
;MAVGEEVKLSISGAALAALLHRCGAAAGDCDGLLFGRAHRPPPPAPTLSDYDDQAPAAPCLFISISGHSSLSHPCSLSDPLGRPNPPPPSSPCPLGFFSSRRRTPLRASMREHALACSLSKTLSPLTHPLLFILVSPSASDDLSTHSFDYRAFLLVGSRLVPTSLTVVNVGPGFRDQYHSFAPESPFPLLTTQPPPAAPQAEDAYSIGEQKAVDAMVDGFGLGRLQGLVCAAAGQAAEMDSMYAGMLHRMEKLAREVEKSNHRVLDQEKRNLVLRYKTAGLQLQ
;
A
#
# COMPACT_ATOMS: atom_id res chain seq x y z
N MET A 1 -17.90 -12.00 -5.27
CA MET A 1 -17.73 -11.14 -6.47
C MET A 1 -18.94 -11.33 -7.35
N ALA A 2 -19.58 -10.24 -7.77
CA ALA A 2 -20.49 -10.32 -8.90
C ALA A 2 -19.64 -10.67 -10.14
N VAL A 3 -20.15 -11.56 -10.98
CA VAL A 3 -19.52 -11.89 -12.27
C VAL A 3 -19.52 -10.61 -13.10
N GLY A 4 -18.35 -10.01 -13.37
CA GLY A 4 -18.21 -8.83 -14.24
C GLY A 4 -17.64 -7.54 -13.62
N GLU A 5 -17.21 -7.52 -12.35
CA GLU A 5 -16.53 -6.34 -11.76
C GLU A 5 -15.08 -6.23 -12.30
N GLU A 6 -14.73 -5.09 -12.89
CA GLU A 6 -13.35 -4.83 -13.36
C GLU A 6 -12.47 -4.48 -12.16
N VAL A 7 -11.25 -5.05 -12.08
CA VAL A 7 -10.30 -4.75 -11.00
C VAL A 7 -9.04 -4.13 -11.58
N LYS A 8 -8.75 -2.89 -11.20
CA LYS A 8 -7.52 -2.20 -11.57
C LYS A 8 -6.51 -2.27 -10.42
N LEU A 9 -5.36 -2.88 -10.69
CA LEU A 9 -4.28 -3.05 -9.74
C LEU A 9 -3.14 -2.10 -10.06
N SER A 10 -2.69 -1.34 -9.05
CA SER A 10 -1.57 -0.41 -9.15
C SER A 10 -0.57 -0.56 -8.01
N ILE A 11 0.69 -0.24 -8.28
CA ILE A 11 1.77 -0.11 -7.30
C ILE A 11 2.60 1.12 -7.63
N SER A 12 3.04 1.86 -6.61
CA SER A 12 3.97 2.97 -6.83
C SER A 12 5.37 2.44 -7.20
N GLY A 13 6.12 3.19 -8.00
CA GLY A 13 7.50 2.84 -8.32
C GLY A 13 8.38 2.64 -7.07
N ALA A 14 8.19 3.48 -6.04
CA ALA A 14 8.91 3.36 -4.77
C ALA A 14 8.55 2.07 -4.00
N ALA A 15 7.26 1.71 -3.94
CA ALA A 15 6.82 0.48 -3.28
C ALA A 15 7.32 -0.78 -4.00
N LEU A 16 7.29 -0.77 -5.33
CA LEU A 16 7.84 -1.86 -6.15
C LEU A 16 9.35 -1.97 -5.98
N ALA A 17 10.09 -0.85 -6.03
CA ALA A 17 11.54 -0.85 -5.83
C ALA A 17 11.92 -1.40 -4.44
N ALA A 18 11.21 -0.98 -3.39
CA ALA A 18 11.43 -1.50 -2.05
C ALA A 18 11.18 -3.02 -1.96
N LEU A 19 10.11 -3.50 -2.61
CA LEU A 19 9.78 -4.93 -2.67
C LEU A 19 10.88 -5.73 -3.40
N LEU A 20 11.30 -5.27 -4.58
CA LEU A 20 12.33 -5.94 -5.38
C LEU A 20 13.69 -5.92 -4.66
N HIS A 21 14.05 -4.80 -4.03
CA HIS A 21 15.25 -4.70 -3.20
C HIS A 21 15.22 -5.73 -2.06
N ARG A 22 14.09 -5.86 -1.36
CA ARG A 22 13.90 -6.87 -0.31
C ARG A 22 14.01 -8.30 -0.84
N CYS A 23 13.47 -8.59 -2.01
CA CYS A 23 13.59 -9.89 -2.66
C CYS A 23 15.03 -10.21 -3.09
N GLY A 24 15.78 -9.20 -3.55
CA GLY A 24 17.19 -9.34 -3.94
C GLY A 24 18.15 -9.49 -2.76
N ALA A 25 17.91 -8.73 -1.69
CA ALA A 25 18.74 -8.72 -0.48
C ALA A 25 18.52 -9.93 0.44
N ALA A 26 17.39 -10.63 0.32
CA ALA A 26 17.13 -11.84 1.10
C ALA A 26 18.14 -12.95 0.75
N ALA A 27 18.66 -13.68 1.74
CA ALA A 27 19.65 -14.74 1.52
C ALA A 27 19.12 -15.92 0.68
N GLY A 28 17.80 -16.09 0.58
CA GLY A 28 17.14 -17.12 -0.19
C GLY A 28 15.76 -16.68 -0.64
N ASP A 29 14.83 -17.64 -0.73
CA ASP A 29 13.41 -17.35 -0.95
C ASP A 29 12.86 -16.56 0.24
N CYS A 30 11.88 -15.70 -0.01
CA CYS A 30 11.23 -14.92 1.03
C CYS A 30 9.76 -14.67 0.73
N ASP A 31 8.97 -14.44 1.78
CA ASP A 31 7.57 -14.07 1.68
C ASP A 31 7.24 -12.91 2.61
N GLY A 32 6.09 -12.27 2.38
CA GLY A 32 5.63 -11.17 3.21
C GLY A 32 4.24 -10.67 2.87
N LEU A 33 3.69 -9.80 3.72
CA LEU A 33 2.37 -9.20 3.55
C LEU A 33 2.46 -7.93 2.70
N LEU A 34 1.41 -7.68 1.92
CA LEU A 34 1.23 -6.47 1.12
C LEU A 34 0.20 -5.56 1.79
N PHE A 35 0.49 -4.26 1.83
CA PHE A 35 -0.37 -3.24 2.42
C PHE A 35 -0.68 -2.16 1.40
N GLY A 36 -1.83 -1.53 1.59
CA GLY A 36 -2.34 -0.50 0.70
C GLY A 36 -3.82 -0.30 0.90
N ARG A 37 -4.50 0.16 -0.15
CA ARG A 37 -5.92 0.50 -0.10
C ARG A 37 -6.66 -0.12 -1.27
N ALA A 38 -7.83 -0.67 -0.96
CA ALA A 38 -8.84 -0.98 -1.96
C ALA A 38 -9.99 0.02 -1.83
N HIS A 39 -10.45 0.57 -2.94
CA HIS A 39 -11.59 1.49 -2.95
C HIS A 39 -12.40 1.36 -4.23
N ARG A 40 -13.69 1.67 -4.14
CA ARG A 40 -14.58 1.82 -5.29
C ARG A 40 -14.84 3.31 -5.47
N PRO A 41 -14.48 3.90 -6.61
CA PRO A 41 -14.88 5.27 -6.88
C PRO A 41 -16.41 5.35 -6.96
N PRO A 42 -17.00 6.53 -6.68
CA PRO A 42 -18.42 6.73 -6.93
C PRO A 42 -18.73 6.47 -8.41
N PRO A 43 -19.94 6.00 -8.73
CA PRO A 43 -20.34 5.79 -10.12
C PRO A 43 -20.14 7.09 -10.91
N PRO A 44 -19.57 7.03 -12.13
CA PRO A 44 -19.36 8.22 -12.94
C PRO A 44 -20.71 8.90 -13.21
N ALA A 45 -20.69 10.23 -13.36
CA ALA A 45 -21.85 10.96 -13.83
C ALA A 45 -22.32 10.39 -15.19
N PRO A 46 -23.64 10.34 -15.47
CA PRO A 46 -24.14 9.80 -16.71
C PRO A 46 -23.48 10.54 -17.89
N THR A 47 -22.71 9.81 -18.69
CA THR A 47 -22.13 10.32 -19.93
C THR A 47 -23.25 10.66 -20.90
N LEU A 48 -23.25 11.88 -21.43
CA LEU A 48 -24.12 12.27 -22.54
C LEU A 48 -23.70 11.45 -23.76
N SER A 49 -24.43 10.36 -24.00
CA SER A 49 -24.33 9.49 -25.15
C SER A 49 -25.51 9.80 -26.07
N ASP A 50 -25.26 10.08 -27.34
CA ASP A 50 -26.32 10.26 -28.36
C ASP A 50 -27.01 8.94 -28.75
N TYR A 51 -26.57 7.81 -28.18
CA TYR A 51 -27.17 6.48 -28.38
C TYR A 51 -27.86 6.01 -27.10
N ASP A 52 -29.11 5.55 -27.23
CA ASP A 52 -30.00 5.04 -26.16
C ASP A 52 -29.50 3.74 -25.48
N ASP A 53 -28.39 3.15 -25.93
CA ASP A 53 -27.77 1.97 -25.29
C ASP A 53 -26.89 2.38 -24.11
N GLN A 54 -27.52 2.93 -23.07
CA GLN A 54 -26.84 3.33 -21.84
C GLN A 54 -26.51 2.10 -20.99
N ALA A 55 -25.41 1.40 -21.32
CA ALA A 55 -24.82 0.43 -20.40
C ALA A 55 -24.22 1.19 -19.20
N PRO A 56 -24.66 0.94 -17.96
CA PRO A 56 -24.02 1.55 -16.79
C PRO A 56 -22.54 1.17 -16.78
N ALA A 57 -21.66 2.15 -16.58
CA ALA A 57 -20.23 1.90 -16.44
C ALA A 57 -20.02 0.80 -15.39
N ALA A 58 -19.32 -0.27 -15.77
CA ALA A 58 -19.14 -1.43 -14.90
C ALA A 58 -18.50 -0.99 -13.58
N PRO A 59 -18.96 -1.51 -12.42
CA PRO A 59 -18.31 -1.23 -11.15
C PRO A 59 -16.84 -1.63 -11.26
N CYS A 60 -15.95 -0.68 -10.95
CA CYS A 60 -14.50 -0.86 -11.03
C CYS A 60 -13.90 -0.77 -9.62
N LEU A 61 -13.18 -1.80 -9.20
CA LEU A 61 -12.46 -1.83 -7.94
C LEU A 61 -10.99 -1.45 -8.16
N PHE A 62 -10.51 -0.46 -7.42
CA PHE A 62 -9.11 -0.04 -7.47
C PHE A 62 -8.37 -0.59 -6.26
N ILE A 63 -7.25 -1.28 -6.51
CA ILE A 63 -6.35 -1.78 -5.48
C ILE A 63 -4.98 -1.11 -5.69
N SER A 64 -4.58 -0.26 -4.74
CA SER A 64 -3.31 0.47 -4.76
C SER A 64 -2.39 -0.04 -3.66
N ILE A 65 -1.22 -0.55 -4.04
CA ILE A 65 -0.21 -1.09 -3.13
C ILE A 65 0.75 0.02 -2.71
N SER A 66 0.84 0.27 -1.41
CA SER A 66 1.69 1.32 -0.84
C SER A 66 2.93 0.78 -0.12
N GLY A 67 2.91 -0.47 0.33
CA GLY A 67 4.03 -1.03 1.09
C GLY A 67 3.92 -2.52 1.32
N HIS A 68 4.94 -3.06 2.00
CA HIS A 68 5.02 -4.47 2.33
C HIS A 68 5.73 -4.67 3.67
N SER A 69 5.51 -5.83 4.31
CA SER A 69 6.26 -6.26 5.49
C SER A 69 6.70 -7.71 5.29
N SER A 70 7.95 -8.01 5.63
CA SER A 70 8.51 -9.35 5.49
C SER A 70 9.55 -9.58 6.57
N LEU A 71 9.78 -10.84 6.90
CA LEU A 71 10.89 -11.27 7.76
C LEU A 71 12.14 -11.68 6.95
N SER A 72 12.12 -11.51 5.62
CA SER A 72 13.21 -11.92 4.71
C SER A 72 13.61 -13.40 4.85
N HIS A 73 12.68 -14.23 5.32
CA HIS A 73 12.85 -15.66 5.47
C HIS A 73 11.81 -16.39 4.62
N PRO A 74 12.13 -17.57 4.08
CA PRO A 74 11.15 -18.38 3.42
C PRO A 74 10.16 -18.89 4.46
N CYS A 75 8.92 -19.13 4.04
CA CYS A 75 7.90 -19.75 4.88
C CYS A 75 7.51 -18.96 6.12
N SER A 76 7.78 -17.65 6.17
CA SER A 76 7.52 -16.86 7.37
C SER A 76 6.02 -16.63 7.57
N LEU A 77 5.24 -16.64 6.49
CA LEU A 77 3.80 -16.39 6.55
C LEU A 77 2.97 -17.62 6.85
N SER A 78 3.48 -18.83 6.59
CA SER A 78 2.66 -20.03 6.61
C SER A 78 3.41 -21.30 6.91
N ASP A 79 2.69 -22.23 7.52
CA ASP A 79 3.15 -23.61 7.67
C ASP A 79 3.25 -24.34 6.31
N PRO A 80 3.81 -25.56 6.26
CA PRO A 80 3.90 -26.34 5.03
C PRO A 80 2.54 -26.68 4.38
N LEU A 81 1.45 -26.62 5.15
CA LEU A 81 0.09 -26.86 4.68
C LEU A 81 -0.60 -25.58 4.17
N GLY A 82 0.08 -24.43 4.18
CA GLY A 82 -0.47 -23.15 3.75
C GLY A 82 -1.41 -22.49 4.78
N ARG A 83 -1.27 -22.84 6.06
CA ARG A 83 -2.00 -22.17 7.15
C ARG A 83 -1.19 -20.97 7.64
N PRO A 84 -1.80 -19.78 7.78
CA PRO A 84 -1.09 -18.56 8.15
C PRO A 84 -0.57 -18.62 9.59
N ASN A 85 0.60 -18.02 9.82
CA ASN A 85 1.35 -18.08 11.08
C ASN A 85 1.98 -16.70 11.35
N PRO A 86 1.86 -16.09 12.55
CA PRO A 86 0.67 -15.84 13.40
C PRO A 86 -0.43 -14.98 12.70
N PRO A 87 -1.59 -14.66 13.34
CA PRO A 87 -2.62 -13.84 12.72
C PRO A 87 -2.09 -12.46 12.28
N PRO A 88 -2.56 -11.94 11.13
CA PRO A 88 -2.17 -10.64 10.62
C PRO A 88 -2.56 -9.52 11.60
N PRO A 89 -1.82 -8.39 11.62
CA PRO A 89 -2.11 -7.28 12.51
C PRO A 89 -3.55 -6.76 12.30
N SER A 90 -4.18 -6.31 13.39
CA SER A 90 -5.57 -5.82 13.37
C SER A 90 -5.75 -4.53 12.55
N SER A 91 -4.67 -3.77 12.34
CA SER A 91 -4.65 -2.59 11.47
C SER A 91 -3.20 -2.20 11.12
N PRO A 92 -2.91 -1.83 9.85
CA PRO A 92 -3.81 -1.90 8.69
C PRO A 92 -4.02 -3.34 8.20
N CYS A 93 -5.22 -3.65 7.71
CA CYS A 93 -5.52 -4.96 7.11
C CYS A 93 -4.70 -5.14 5.81
N PRO A 94 -3.97 -6.25 5.65
CA PRO A 94 -3.18 -6.48 4.45
C PRO A 94 -4.07 -6.72 3.22
N LEU A 95 -3.64 -6.20 2.07
CA LEU A 95 -4.26 -6.46 0.76
C LEU A 95 -4.08 -7.92 0.30
N GLY A 96 -3.03 -8.56 0.82
CA GLY A 96 -2.63 -9.91 0.45
C GLY A 96 -1.17 -10.17 0.80
N PHE A 97 -0.48 -10.95 -0.03
CA PHE A 97 0.91 -11.35 0.23
C PHE A 97 1.78 -11.39 -1.02
N PHE A 98 3.08 -11.45 -0.84
CA PHE A 98 4.04 -11.73 -1.90
C PHE A 98 4.90 -12.95 -1.57
N SER A 99 5.44 -13.57 -2.62
CA SER A 99 6.47 -14.60 -2.52
C SER A 99 7.58 -14.32 -3.53
N SER A 100 8.81 -14.51 -3.11
CA SER A 100 10.02 -14.43 -3.92
C SER A 100 10.65 -15.80 -4.01
N ARG A 101 10.80 -16.33 -5.22
CA ARG A 101 11.40 -17.64 -5.50
C ARG A 101 12.43 -17.53 -6.62
N ARG A 102 13.70 -17.78 -6.31
CA ARG A 102 14.81 -17.53 -7.24
C ARG A 102 14.81 -18.51 -8.41
N ARG A 103 14.96 -18.00 -9.64
CA ARG A 103 15.05 -18.81 -10.87
C ARG A 103 13.86 -19.78 -11.05
N THR A 104 12.64 -19.32 -10.78
CA THR A 104 11.43 -20.15 -10.89
C THR A 104 10.43 -19.58 -11.90
N PRO A 105 9.57 -20.42 -12.51
CA PRO A 105 8.53 -19.90 -13.38
C PRO A 105 7.55 -19.03 -12.60
N LEU A 106 7.04 -17.97 -13.25
CA LEU A 106 6.01 -17.05 -12.73
C LEU A 106 4.61 -17.72 -12.67
N ARG A 107 4.51 -18.83 -11.96
CA ARG A 107 3.29 -19.60 -11.73
C ARG A 107 3.16 -19.87 -10.23
N ALA A 108 1.94 -19.67 -9.73
CA ALA A 108 1.58 -20.03 -8.36
C ALA A 108 1.75 -21.54 -8.12
N SER A 109 2.44 -21.87 -7.03
CA SER A 109 2.59 -23.20 -6.46
C SER A 109 1.33 -23.61 -5.68
N MET A 110 1.21 -24.91 -5.40
CA MET A 110 0.14 -25.45 -4.55
C MET A 110 0.11 -24.79 -3.16
N ARG A 111 1.29 -24.47 -2.62
CA ARG A 111 1.40 -23.83 -1.32
C ARG A 111 0.91 -22.39 -1.33
N GLU A 112 1.32 -21.59 -2.31
CA GLU A 112 0.85 -20.20 -2.44
C GLU A 112 -0.67 -20.16 -2.68
N HIS A 113 -1.20 -21.14 -3.42
CA HIS A 113 -2.64 -21.29 -3.60
C HIS A 113 -3.38 -21.63 -2.29
N ALA A 114 -2.88 -22.60 -1.52
CA ALA A 114 -3.44 -22.93 -0.22
C ALA A 114 -3.37 -21.74 0.75
N LEU A 115 -2.25 -21.01 0.76
CA LEU A 115 -2.08 -19.81 1.57
C LEU A 115 -3.07 -18.70 1.19
N ALA A 116 -3.26 -18.45 -0.11
CA ALA A 116 -4.23 -17.47 -0.58
C ALA A 116 -5.66 -17.80 -0.08
N CYS A 117 -6.05 -19.07 -0.20
CA CYS A 117 -7.36 -19.55 0.27
C CYS A 117 -7.50 -19.51 1.79
N SER A 118 -6.43 -19.71 2.55
CA SER A 118 -6.45 -19.61 4.01
C SER A 118 -6.52 -18.15 4.47
N LEU A 119 -5.66 -17.28 3.91
CA LEU A 119 -5.62 -15.86 4.26
C LEU A 119 -6.92 -15.15 3.91
N SER A 120 -7.58 -15.50 2.80
CA SER A 120 -8.86 -14.88 2.43
C SER A 120 -9.96 -15.17 3.45
N LYS A 121 -9.90 -16.31 4.14
CA LYS A 121 -10.80 -16.65 5.24
C LYS A 121 -10.41 -15.96 6.53
N THR A 122 -9.11 -15.90 6.85
CA THR A 122 -8.60 -15.27 8.08
C THR A 122 -8.78 -13.75 8.09
N LEU A 123 -8.64 -13.10 6.93
CA LEU A 123 -8.78 -11.66 6.77
C LEU A 123 -10.24 -11.21 6.54
N SER A 124 -11.18 -12.16 6.55
CA SER A 124 -12.59 -11.85 6.34
C SER A 124 -13.17 -10.98 7.46
N PRO A 125 -13.97 -9.94 7.16
CA PRO A 125 -14.49 -9.58 5.84
C PRO A 125 -13.52 -8.71 5.02
N LEU A 126 -13.04 -9.24 3.89
CA LEU A 126 -12.31 -8.47 2.88
C LEU A 126 -13.30 -7.81 1.92
N THR A 127 -13.16 -6.50 1.70
CA THR A 127 -13.98 -5.75 0.72
C THR A 127 -13.48 -5.88 -0.72
N HIS A 128 -12.36 -6.60 -0.91
CA HIS A 128 -11.62 -6.79 -2.16
C HIS A 128 -11.11 -8.25 -2.29
N PRO A 129 -10.81 -8.74 -3.51
CA PRO A 129 -10.16 -10.02 -3.68
C PRO A 129 -8.75 -10.00 -3.06
N LEU A 130 -8.28 -11.17 -2.60
CA LEU A 130 -6.95 -11.28 -2.03
C LEU A 130 -5.90 -11.19 -3.14
N LEU A 131 -4.91 -10.31 -2.94
CA LEU A 131 -3.81 -10.09 -3.86
C LEU A 131 -2.63 -11.03 -3.57
N PHE A 132 -2.03 -11.57 -4.62
CA PHE A 132 -0.78 -12.32 -4.55
C PHE A 132 0.21 -11.78 -5.58
N ILE A 133 1.43 -11.44 -5.16
CA ILE A 133 2.54 -11.09 -6.08
C ILE A 133 3.64 -12.14 -5.99
N LEU A 134 4.02 -12.70 -7.13
CA LEU A 134 5.18 -13.57 -7.27
C LEU A 134 6.33 -12.80 -7.91
N VAL A 135 7.50 -12.85 -7.28
CA VAL A 135 8.76 -12.31 -7.80
C VAL A 135 9.73 -13.46 -8.05
N SER A 136 10.40 -13.47 -9.20
CA SER A 136 11.45 -14.43 -9.53
C SER A 136 12.74 -13.71 -9.91
N PRO A 137 13.61 -13.40 -8.93
CA PRO A 137 14.94 -12.89 -9.20
C PRO A 137 15.79 -13.94 -9.91
N SER A 138 16.52 -13.54 -10.95
CA SER A 138 17.50 -14.34 -11.65
C SER A 138 18.72 -13.51 -12.01
N ALA A 139 19.82 -14.19 -12.34
CA ALA A 139 21.05 -13.55 -12.79
C ALA A 139 21.66 -14.42 -13.88
N SER A 140 22.32 -13.79 -14.85
CA SER A 140 23.13 -14.46 -15.86
C SER A 140 24.25 -15.27 -15.22
N ASP A 141 24.80 -16.24 -15.97
CA ASP A 141 25.82 -17.16 -15.45
C ASP A 141 27.12 -16.42 -15.05
N ASP A 142 27.43 -15.33 -15.74
CA ASP A 142 28.57 -14.43 -15.45
C ASP A 142 28.25 -13.36 -14.39
N LEU A 143 27.02 -13.35 -13.85
CA LEU A 143 26.53 -12.39 -12.87
C LEU A 143 26.56 -10.92 -13.34
N SER A 144 26.68 -10.66 -14.64
CA SER A 144 26.70 -9.30 -15.19
C SER A 144 25.29 -8.70 -15.32
N THR A 145 24.28 -9.55 -15.50
CA THR A 145 22.90 -9.15 -15.75
C THR A 145 21.99 -9.75 -14.68
N HIS A 146 21.27 -8.90 -13.95
CA HIS A 146 20.26 -9.29 -12.99
C HIS A 146 18.86 -8.99 -13.53
N SER A 147 17.96 -9.96 -13.46
CA SER A 147 16.57 -9.81 -13.90
C SER A 147 15.62 -10.05 -12.74
N PHE A 148 14.60 -9.20 -12.64
CA PHE A 148 13.55 -9.28 -11.61
C PHE A 148 12.20 -9.40 -12.29
N ASP A 149 11.80 -10.63 -12.58
CA ASP A 149 10.50 -10.91 -13.18
C ASP A 149 9.43 -10.95 -12.08
N TYR A 150 8.25 -10.39 -12.33
CA TYR A 150 7.15 -10.41 -11.38
C TYR A 150 5.79 -10.60 -12.04
N ARG A 151 4.84 -11.17 -11.30
CA ARG A 151 3.46 -11.39 -11.75
C ARG A 151 2.48 -11.25 -10.59
N ALA A 152 1.40 -10.52 -10.83
CA ALA A 152 0.30 -10.40 -9.87
C ALA A 152 -0.84 -11.38 -10.19
N PHE A 153 -1.52 -11.82 -9.13
CA PHE A 153 -2.68 -12.70 -9.17
C PHE A 153 -3.75 -12.19 -8.21
N LEU A 154 -5.00 -12.33 -8.58
CA LEU A 154 -6.15 -12.11 -7.70
C LEU A 154 -6.82 -13.44 -7.38
N LEU A 155 -7.17 -13.65 -6.12
CA LEU A 155 -7.98 -14.78 -5.71
C LEU A 155 -9.46 -14.48 -5.99
N VAL A 156 -9.99 -15.05 -7.07
CA VAL A 156 -11.40 -14.96 -7.44
C VAL A 156 -12.06 -16.31 -7.17
N GLY A 157 -12.95 -16.34 -6.17
CA GLY A 157 -13.47 -17.59 -5.63
C GLY A 157 -12.35 -18.42 -5.02
N SER A 158 -12.07 -19.58 -5.62
CA SER A 158 -10.98 -20.47 -5.23
C SER A 158 -9.91 -20.62 -6.33
N ARG A 159 -9.74 -19.61 -7.19
CA ARG A 159 -8.77 -19.63 -8.29
C ARG A 159 -7.89 -18.39 -8.27
N LEU A 160 -6.59 -18.57 -8.50
CA LEU A 160 -5.66 -17.47 -8.70
C LEU A 160 -5.65 -17.09 -10.19
N VAL A 161 -6.14 -15.90 -10.49
CA VAL A 161 -6.24 -15.39 -11.86
C VAL A 161 -5.10 -14.37 -12.07
N PRO A 162 -4.22 -14.56 -13.06
CA PRO A 162 -3.20 -13.57 -13.41
C PRO A 162 -3.84 -12.23 -13.74
N THR A 163 -3.31 -11.13 -13.20
CA THR A 163 -3.87 -9.79 -13.38
C THR A 163 -2.77 -8.81 -13.73
N SER A 164 -3.09 -7.83 -14.59
CA SER A 164 -2.17 -6.76 -14.96
C SER A 164 -1.88 -5.86 -13.76
N LEU A 165 -0.60 -5.62 -13.50
CA LEU A 165 -0.12 -4.73 -12.45
C LEU A 165 0.42 -3.45 -13.09
N THR A 166 -0.18 -2.31 -12.80
CA THR A 166 0.25 -1.02 -13.34
C THR A 166 1.23 -0.34 -12.39
N VAL A 167 2.41 0.02 -12.88
CA VAL A 167 3.40 0.77 -12.08
C VAL A 167 3.19 2.26 -12.28
N VAL A 168 2.74 2.96 -11.24
CA VAL A 168 2.48 4.41 -11.28
C VAL A 168 3.80 5.17 -11.39
N ASN A 169 3.89 6.07 -12.38
CA ASN A 169 5.05 6.91 -12.63
C ASN A 169 4.64 8.34 -13.04
N VAL A 170 5.60 9.26 -13.14
CA VAL A 170 5.37 10.69 -13.46
C VAL A 170 5.13 10.93 -14.97
N GLY A 171 5.18 9.87 -15.78
CA GLY A 171 4.99 9.96 -17.22
C GLY A 171 3.59 10.42 -17.62
N PRO A 172 3.42 10.91 -18.86
CA PRO A 172 2.16 11.50 -19.33
C PRO A 172 0.96 10.52 -19.27
N GLY A 173 1.19 9.21 -19.34
CA GLY A 173 0.13 8.18 -19.23
C GLY A 173 -0.50 8.06 -17.83
N PHE A 174 0.05 8.72 -16.82
CA PHE A 174 -0.48 8.75 -15.45
C PHE A 174 -1.00 10.13 -15.06
N ARG A 175 -0.94 11.11 -15.96
CA ARG A 175 -1.29 12.51 -15.68
C ARG A 175 -2.71 12.64 -15.11
N ASP A 176 -3.65 11.84 -15.60
CA ASP A 176 -5.04 11.83 -15.13
C ASP A 176 -5.18 11.34 -13.67
N GLN A 177 -4.27 10.49 -13.20
CA GLN A 177 -4.21 10.10 -11.78
C GLN A 177 -3.72 11.23 -10.88
N TYR A 178 -2.95 12.18 -11.42
CA TYR A 178 -2.47 13.38 -10.71
C TYR A 178 -3.41 14.58 -10.86
N HIS A 179 -4.24 14.62 -11.92
CA HIS A 179 -5.24 15.67 -12.14
C HIS A 179 -6.46 15.55 -11.22
N SER A 180 -6.71 14.35 -10.70
CA SER A 180 -7.66 14.13 -9.61
C SER A 180 -7.00 14.46 -8.28
N PHE A 181 -7.12 15.72 -7.82
CA PHE A 181 -6.75 16.14 -6.46
C PHE A 181 -7.75 15.60 -5.40
N ALA A 182 -8.07 14.31 -5.46
CA ALA A 182 -8.76 13.61 -4.40
C ALA A 182 -7.68 12.98 -3.51
N PRO A 183 -7.56 13.37 -2.23
CA PRO A 183 -6.54 12.77 -1.38
C PRO A 183 -6.76 11.26 -1.25
N GLU A 184 -5.70 10.50 -1.48
CA GLU A 184 -5.71 9.05 -1.32
C GLU A 184 -5.66 8.62 0.16
N SER A 185 -5.40 9.56 1.08
CA SER A 185 -5.70 9.37 2.50
C SER A 185 -7.22 9.47 2.71
N PRO A 186 -7.83 8.65 3.58
CA PRO A 186 -9.16 8.98 4.06
C PRO A 186 -9.04 10.40 4.64
N PHE A 187 -9.80 11.34 4.07
CA PHE A 187 -9.94 12.65 4.69
C PHE A 187 -10.32 12.37 6.15
N PRO A 188 -9.63 12.97 7.14
CA PRO A 188 -10.19 13.00 8.48
C PRO A 188 -11.63 13.50 8.32
N LEU A 189 -12.57 12.87 9.01
CA LEU A 189 -14.00 13.19 8.93
C LEU A 189 -14.16 14.66 9.30
N LEU A 190 -14.12 15.55 8.31
CA LEU A 190 -14.45 16.95 8.48
C LEU A 190 -15.96 16.98 8.39
N THR A 191 -16.61 17.05 9.55
CA THR A 191 -18.03 17.37 9.65
C THR A 191 -18.23 18.77 9.09
N THR A 192 -18.45 18.86 7.78
CA THR A 192 -18.94 20.07 7.14
C THR A 192 -20.39 20.25 7.56
N GLN A 193 -20.60 20.98 8.65
CA GLN A 193 -21.92 21.46 9.02
C GLN A 193 -22.44 22.34 7.87
N PRO A 194 -23.69 22.14 7.39
CA PRO A 194 -24.28 23.02 6.39
C PRO A 194 -24.35 24.47 6.93
N PRO A 195 -24.30 25.49 6.04
CA PRO A 195 -24.21 26.88 6.47
C PRO A 195 -25.38 27.24 7.41
N PRO A 196 -25.11 27.80 8.59
CA PRO A 196 -26.15 28.07 9.58
C PRO A 196 -27.02 29.25 9.12
N ALA A 197 -28.33 29.03 9.14
CA ALA A 197 -29.28 30.12 9.21
C ALA A 197 -29.24 30.72 10.63
N ALA A 198 -28.66 31.92 10.75
CA ALA A 198 -28.70 32.82 11.90
C ALA A 198 -28.00 32.33 13.22
N PRO A 199 -27.58 33.27 14.08
CA PRO A 199 -26.50 33.05 15.02
C PRO A 199 -27.03 32.58 16.37
N GLN A 200 -26.61 31.40 16.83
CA GLN A 200 -26.39 31.10 18.25
C GLN A 200 -25.82 29.69 18.42
N ALA A 201 -25.05 29.55 19.51
CA ALA A 201 -24.31 28.39 19.99
C ALA A 201 -22.92 28.15 19.36
N GLU A 202 -21.91 28.33 20.23
CA GLU A 202 -20.50 28.00 20.01
C GLU A 202 -20.35 26.48 19.86
N ASP A 203 -20.18 25.99 18.63
CA ASP A 203 -20.00 24.56 18.36
C ASP A 203 -18.52 24.16 18.45
N ALA A 204 -18.24 23.32 19.45
CA ALA A 204 -16.94 22.80 19.81
C ALA A 204 -16.45 21.72 18.83
N TYR A 205 -15.51 22.08 17.96
CA TYR A 205 -14.41 21.16 17.67
C TYR A 205 -13.54 21.07 18.93
N SER A 206 -13.25 19.86 19.41
CA SER A 206 -12.41 19.75 20.60
C SER A 206 -11.03 20.34 20.26
N ILE A 207 -10.61 21.36 21.01
CA ILE A 207 -9.31 22.06 20.83
C ILE A 207 -8.14 21.05 20.82
N GLY A 208 -8.31 19.89 21.47
CA GLY A 208 -7.35 18.79 21.48
C GLY A 208 -7.18 18.08 20.12
N GLU A 209 -8.26 17.82 19.39
CA GLU A 209 -8.21 17.16 18.08
C GLU A 209 -7.62 18.08 17.01
N GLN A 210 -8.01 19.36 17.02
CA GLN A 210 -7.42 20.38 16.14
C GLN A 210 -5.91 20.50 16.35
N LYS A 211 -5.47 20.53 17.62
CA LYS A 211 -4.05 20.61 17.99
C LYS A 211 -3.28 19.35 17.62
N ALA A 212 -3.90 18.17 17.69
CA ALA A 212 -3.31 16.91 17.25
C ALA A 212 -3.11 16.87 15.73
N VAL A 213 -4.11 17.33 14.96
CA VAL A 213 -3.99 17.45 13.51
C VAL A 213 -2.98 18.52 13.12
N ASP A 214 -2.97 19.69 13.74
CA ASP A 214 -2.00 20.75 13.46
C ASP A 214 -0.57 20.32 13.82
N ALA A 215 -0.38 19.54 14.89
CA ALA A 215 0.90 18.90 15.21
C ALA A 215 1.30 17.84 14.17
N MET A 216 0.32 17.07 13.68
CA MET A 216 0.51 16.15 12.56
C MET A 216 0.73 16.85 11.23
N VAL A 217 0.61 18.19 11.12
CA VAL A 217 0.79 18.96 9.87
C VAL A 217 2.02 19.92 9.90
N ASP A 218 2.90 19.83 10.92
CA ASP A 218 4.10 20.70 11.16
C ASP A 218 3.94 22.14 10.62
N GLY A 219 2.86 22.84 11.00
CA GLY A 219 2.68 24.27 10.70
C GLY A 219 1.78 24.64 9.50
N PHE A 220 1.19 23.67 8.79
CA PHE A 220 0.13 23.93 7.79
C PHE A 220 -1.25 23.53 8.35
N GLY A 221 -1.72 24.26 9.37
CA GLY A 221 -2.94 23.90 10.09
C GLY A 221 -4.22 23.91 9.25
N LEU A 222 -5.26 23.21 9.73
CA LEU A 222 -6.56 23.04 9.05
C LEU A 222 -7.21 24.37 8.64
N GLY A 223 -7.02 25.44 9.43
CA GLY A 223 -7.55 26.77 9.11
C GLY A 223 -6.92 27.42 7.88
N ARG A 224 -5.62 27.16 7.61
CA ARG A 224 -4.96 27.62 6.38
C ARG A 224 -5.44 26.83 5.16
N LEU A 225 -5.68 25.52 5.32
CA LEU A 225 -6.24 24.68 4.28
C LEU A 225 -7.68 25.10 3.92
N GLN A 226 -8.50 25.44 4.90
CA GLN A 226 -9.86 25.94 4.69
C GLN A 226 -9.88 27.30 3.96
N GLY A 227 -8.93 28.19 4.28
CA GLY A 227 -8.75 29.45 3.54
C GLY A 227 -8.40 29.24 2.07
N LEU A 228 -7.55 28.25 1.77
CA LEU A 228 -7.07 27.94 0.42
C LEU A 228 -8.15 27.32 -0.50
N VAL A 229 -9.06 26.53 0.07
CA VAL A 229 -10.21 25.96 -0.66
C VAL A 229 -11.25 27.04 -1.00
N CYS A 230 -11.32 28.11 -0.20
CA CYS A 230 -12.33 29.16 -0.35
C CYS A 230 -11.83 30.44 -1.07
N ALA A 231 -10.52 30.64 -1.23
CA ALA A 231 -9.94 31.84 -1.84
C ALA A 231 -9.38 31.58 -3.25
N ALA A 232 -9.88 32.31 -4.25
CA ALA A 232 -9.47 32.18 -5.66
C ALA A 232 -8.19 32.96 -6.02
N ALA A 233 -7.68 33.82 -5.15
CA ALA A 233 -6.48 34.64 -5.39
C ALA A 233 -5.43 34.38 -4.30
N GLY A 234 -4.24 33.91 -4.69
CA GLY A 234 -3.14 33.54 -3.76
C GLY A 234 -2.67 32.09 -3.84
N GLN A 235 -3.34 31.24 -4.64
CA GLN A 235 -3.13 29.80 -4.69
C GLN A 235 -1.68 29.36 -4.97
N ALA A 236 -0.90 30.09 -5.77
CA ALA A 236 0.47 29.69 -6.12
C ALA A 236 1.45 29.78 -4.94
N ALA A 237 1.52 30.92 -4.25
CA ALA A 237 2.44 31.11 -3.12
C ALA A 237 2.08 30.24 -1.92
N GLU A 238 0.79 30.01 -1.69
CA GLU A 238 0.33 29.11 -0.63
C GLU A 238 0.55 27.63 -0.97
N MET A 239 0.41 27.24 -2.25
CA MET A 239 0.78 25.92 -2.75
C MET A 239 2.30 25.69 -2.62
N ASP A 240 3.13 26.69 -2.94
CA ASP A 240 4.59 26.63 -2.73
C ASP A 240 4.93 26.45 -1.25
N SER A 241 4.22 27.15 -0.34
CA SER A 241 4.36 26.97 1.10
C SER A 241 3.98 25.55 1.56
N MET A 242 2.92 24.97 0.98
CA MET A 242 2.50 23.59 1.27
C MET A 242 3.56 22.57 0.80
N TYR A 243 4.09 22.73 -0.42
CA TYR A 243 5.16 21.88 -0.93
C TYR A 243 6.43 21.98 -0.08
N ALA A 244 6.82 23.18 0.33
CA ALA A 244 7.96 23.38 1.23
C ALA A 244 7.77 22.64 2.57
N GLY A 245 6.56 22.71 3.15
CA GLY A 245 6.21 21.97 4.36
C GLY A 245 6.28 20.44 4.18
N MET A 246 5.75 19.93 3.06
CA MET A 246 5.84 18.51 2.71
C MET A 246 7.29 18.03 2.55
N LEU A 247 8.15 18.82 1.90
CA LEU A 247 9.57 18.50 1.74
C LEU A 247 10.28 18.42 3.10
N HIS A 248 10.03 19.40 3.98
CA HIS A 248 10.60 19.39 5.33
C HIS A 248 10.17 18.14 6.12
N ARG A 249 8.92 17.73 5.98
CA ARG A 249 8.38 16.52 6.60
C ARG A 249 8.99 15.25 6.06
N MET A 250 9.19 15.19 4.76
CA MET A 250 9.86 14.06 4.12
C MET A 250 11.31 13.93 4.62
N GLU A 251 12.01 15.04 4.82
CA GLU A 251 13.35 15.05 5.43
C GLU A 251 13.33 14.55 6.88
N LYS A 252 12.40 15.03 7.70
CA LYS A 252 12.23 14.58 9.08
C LYS A 252 11.94 13.06 9.14
N LEU A 253 11.01 12.58 8.32
CA LEU A 253 10.68 11.16 8.21
C LEU A 253 11.89 10.33 7.75
N ALA A 254 12.70 10.83 6.81
CA ALA A 254 13.91 10.14 6.37
C ALA A 254 14.89 9.92 7.53
N ARG A 255 15.10 10.93 8.39
CA ARG A 255 15.96 10.80 9.59
C ARG A 255 15.37 9.82 10.61
N GLU A 256 14.05 9.82 10.80
CA GLU A 256 13.37 8.86 11.68
C GLU A 256 13.49 7.42 11.17
N VAL A 257 13.34 7.21 9.86
CA VAL A 257 13.52 5.91 9.20
C VAL A 257 14.95 5.43 9.33
N GLU A 258 15.94 6.30 9.14
CA GLU A 258 17.36 5.98 9.36
C GLU A 258 17.62 5.50 10.80
N LYS A 259 17.13 6.25 11.79
CA LYS A 259 17.26 5.89 13.21
C LYS A 259 16.54 4.59 13.54
N SER A 260 15.36 4.37 12.96
CA SER A 260 14.59 3.13 13.13
C SER A 260 15.33 1.93 12.54
N ASN A 261 15.87 2.06 11.33
CA ASN A 261 16.63 1.00 10.67
C ASN A 261 17.86 0.59 11.48
N HIS A 262 18.60 1.56 12.06
CA HIS A 262 19.71 1.25 12.97
C HIS A 262 19.27 0.41 14.17
N ARG A 263 18.12 0.76 14.79
CA ARG A 263 17.58 0.00 15.93
C ARG A 263 17.17 -1.43 15.55
N VAL A 264 16.55 -1.60 14.37
CA VAL A 264 16.15 -2.92 13.86
C VAL A 264 17.40 -3.77 13.61
N LEU A 265 18.41 -3.21 12.94
CA LEU A 265 19.67 -3.88 12.65
C LEU A 265 20.42 -4.32 13.92
N ASP A 266 20.46 -3.46 14.94
CA ASP A 266 21.01 -3.83 16.24
C ASP A 266 20.24 -4.98 16.89
N GLN A 267 18.91 -4.97 16.79
CA GLN A 267 18.08 -6.04 17.33
C GLN A 267 18.27 -7.36 16.57
N GLU A 268 18.38 -7.32 15.24
CA GLU A 268 18.68 -8.49 14.41
C GLU A 268 20.03 -9.11 14.79
N LYS A 269 21.07 -8.29 14.98
CA LYS A 269 22.38 -8.75 15.46
C LYS A 269 22.30 -9.43 16.83
N ARG A 270 21.57 -8.84 17.79
CA ARG A 270 21.36 -9.46 19.11
C ARG A 270 20.62 -10.79 19.00
N ASN A 271 19.56 -10.85 18.19
CA ASN A 271 18.78 -12.06 17.96
C ASN A 271 19.64 -13.16 17.32
N LEU A 272 20.52 -12.79 16.38
CA LEU A 272 21.46 -13.71 15.74
C LEU A 272 22.41 -14.33 16.78
N VAL A 273 23.05 -13.50 17.61
CA VAL A 273 23.93 -13.98 18.69
C VAL A 273 23.21 -14.93 19.64
N LEU A 274 21.97 -14.62 20.02
CA LEU A 274 21.16 -15.48 20.87
C LEU A 274 20.86 -16.82 20.19
N ARG A 275 20.48 -16.82 18.91
CA ARG A 275 20.23 -18.06 18.15
C ARG A 275 21.47 -18.95 18.08
N TYR A 276 22.66 -18.38 17.85
CA TYR A 276 23.92 -19.14 17.87
C TYR A 276 24.19 -19.75 19.25
N LYS A 277 24.05 -18.96 20.32
CA LYS A 277 24.21 -19.45 21.70
C LYS A 277 23.24 -20.59 22.03
N THR A 278 21.96 -20.45 21.67
CA THR A 278 20.94 -21.50 21.87
C THR A 278 21.25 -22.75 21.06
N ALA A 279 21.83 -22.60 19.87
CA ALA A 279 22.29 -23.72 19.04
C ALA A 279 23.62 -24.35 19.51
N GLY A 280 24.23 -23.86 20.60
CA GLY A 280 25.52 -24.36 21.11
C GLY A 280 26.74 -23.92 20.28
N LEU A 281 26.57 -22.94 19.40
CA LEU A 281 27.63 -22.42 18.52
C LEU A 281 28.14 -21.10 19.12
N GLN A 282 29.41 -21.04 19.52
CA GLN A 282 30.04 -19.77 19.90
C GLN A 282 30.46 -19.03 18.62
N LEU A 283 29.95 -17.80 18.45
CA LEU A 283 30.53 -16.86 17.48
C LEU A 283 31.92 -16.48 18.00
N GLN A 284 32.98 -16.93 17.31
CA GLN A 284 34.33 -16.40 17.50
C GLN A 284 34.44 -14.99 16.92
#